data_AF-A0A5A9PG97-F1
#
_entry.id   AF-A0A5A9PG97-F1
#
_cell.length_a   1.000
_cell.length_b   1.000
_cell.length_c   1.000
_cell.angle_alpha   90.00
_cell.angle_beta   90.00
_cell.angle_gamma   90.00
#
_symmetry.space_group_name_H-M   'P 1'
#
loop_
_entity.id
_entity.type
_entity.pdbx_description
1 polymer ?
#
loop_
_entity_poly.entity_id
_entity_poly.type
_entity_poly.pdbx_seq_one_letter_code
_entity_poly.pdbx_strand_id
1 'polypeptide(L)'
;MTPPHSNSPSLEVSVSQQKVDCGACSHWAGLAAGRGRNREQNPLPLSNQSLLLLLILANLTDGVDCPNPYRQAITCFKNTQDSSSFPSPQPHSFQINFNSLYTALCEQQKSDQVTLLLYTLLHQNSNMRTYILSRTDMENLVLPILEILYHVEERNSHHVYMALIILLILTEDDTFNRSIHEVTLKNISWYTERVLTEISLGSLLILVVIRTIQFNMTRTRDKYLHTNCLAALANMSAQFRNLHQYAAQRIISLFALLSKKHNKVLEQATQSLRGSLGADDGTVQPDYAQDLNVIEEVIRMMLEIINSCLSNSLHYNPNLLYALLYKRELFEQFRSHPSFQDIMQNLDTVIGFFSQRLEQAGSDLSVERVQEVIKKGAVALPKDRLKKFPELKFKYVEEEQPEDFFIPYVWSLVFNSGVGLYWNSQGIELFSMDSP
;
A
#
# COMPACT_ATOMS: atom_id res chain seq x y z
N MET A 1 18.52 25.13 32.77
CA MET A 1 18.48 25.54 31.35
C MET A 1 18.36 24.28 30.51
N THR A 2 17.13 23.85 30.28
CA THR A 2 16.77 22.77 29.34
C THR A 2 16.64 23.38 27.95
N PRO A 3 17.13 22.72 26.88
CA PRO A 3 16.99 23.25 25.53
C PRO A 3 15.53 23.07 25.06
N PRO A 4 15.03 23.95 24.18
CA PRO A 4 13.69 23.82 23.63
C PRO A 4 13.65 22.66 22.63
N HIS A 5 12.73 21.73 22.82
CA HIS A 5 12.37 20.73 21.82
C HIS A 5 11.74 21.44 20.62
N SER A 6 12.40 21.35 19.46
CA SER A 6 11.83 21.76 18.18
C SER A 6 10.79 20.73 17.75
N ASN A 7 9.51 21.00 18.00
CA ASN A 7 8.42 20.29 17.34
C ASN A 7 8.43 20.67 15.85
N SER A 8 8.99 19.80 15.02
CA SER A 8 8.69 19.80 13.58
C SER A 8 7.23 19.35 13.40
N PRO A 9 6.41 20.07 12.63
CA PRO A 9 5.04 19.64 12.38
C PRO A 9 5.06 18.37 11.53
N SER A 10 4.56 17.27 12.08
CA SER A 10 4.18 16.08 11.31
C SER A 10 2.93 16.45 10.50
N LEU A 11 3.05 16.47 9.17
CA LEU A 11 1.90 16.52 8.27
C LEU A 11 1.25 15.14 8.29
N GLU A 12 0.24 14.95 9.14
CA GLU A 12 -0.64 13.79 9.04
C GLU A 12 -1.57 14.00 7.84
N VAL A 13 -1.36 13.22 6.78
CA VAL A 13 -2.18 13.27 5.57
C VAL A 13 -3.14 12.09 5.59
N SER A 14 -4.44 12.37 5.63
CA SER A 14 -5.48 11.35 5.58
C SER A 14 -5.64 10.84 4.14
N VAL A 15 -5.62 9.52 3.98
CA VAL A 15 -6.03 8.85 2.74
C VAL A 15 -7.44 8.34 2.98
N SER A 16 -8.42 9.07 2.46
CA SER A 16 -9.82 8.64 2.50
C SER A 16 -10.05 7.48 1.54
N GLN A 17 -10.91 6.54 1.92
CA GLN A 17 -11.61 5.69 0.93
C GLN A 17 -12.16 6.58 -0.19
N GLN A 18 -12.20 6.14 -1.44
CA GLN A 18 -12.91 6.86 -2.49
C GLN A 18 -14.08 6.02 -2.92
N LYS A 19 -15.24 6.67 -3.15
CA LYS A 19 -16.37 6.08 -3.87
C LYS A 19 -15.86 5.41 -5.14
N VAL A 20 -15.77 4.08 -5.10
CA VAL A 20 -15.42 3.28 -6.28
C VAL A 20 -16.64 3.37 -7.17
N ASP A 21 -16.63 4.30 -8.12
CA ASP A 21 -17.65 4.33 -9.16
C ASP A 21 -17.73 2.92 -9.75
N CYS A 22 -18.94 2.37 -9.89
CA CYS A 22 -19.17 1.09 -10.56
C CYS A 22 -18.48 1.02 -11.95
N GLY A 23 -18.15 2.17 -12.54
CA GLY A 23 -17.29 2.31 -13.73
C GLY A 23 -15.86 1.80 -13.56
N ALA A 24 -15.22 1.96 -12.40
CA ALA A 24 -13.90 1.37 -12.13
C ALA A 24 -14.00 -0.16 -12.03
N CYS A 25 -14.98 -0.70 -11.30
CA CYS A 25 -15.27 -2.14 -11.27
C CYS A 25 -15.57 -2.72 -12.67
N SER A 26 -16.24 -1.97 -13.55
CA SER A 26 -16.50 -2.40 -14.92
C SER A 26 -15.23 -2.54 -15.79
N HIS A 27 -14.17 -1.77 -15.50
CA HIS A 27 -12.87 -1.93 -16.17
C HIS A 27 -12.11 -3.18 -15.69
N TRP A 28 -12.32 -3.60 -14.43
CA TRP A 28 -11.78 -4.85 -13.88
C TRP A 28 -12.56 -6.08 -14.39
N ALA A 29 -13.87 -5.97 -14.55
CA ALA A 29 -14.76 -7.03 -15.05
C ALA A 29 -14.37 -7.56 -16.45
N GLY A 30 -13.88 -6.67 -17.34
CA GLY A 30 -13.51 -7.04 -18.72
C GLY A 30 -12.30 -7.97 -18.85
N LEU A 31 -11.49 -8.12 -17.79
CA LEU A 31 -10.27 -8.94 -17.80
C LEU A 31 -10.45 -10.32 -17.15
N ALA A 32 -11.44 -10.48 -16.26
CA ALA A 32 -11.71 -11.72 -15.51
C ALA A 32 -12.75 -12.65 -16.19
N ALA A 33 -13.29 -12.28 -17.35
CA ALA A 33 -14.42 -12.93 -18.03
C ALA A 33 -14.15 -14.35 -18.60
N GLY A 34 -13.17 -15.07 -18.08
CA GLY A 34 -12.71 -16.32 -18.66
C GLY A 34 -12.26 -17.36 -17.64
N ARG A 35 -13.10 -17.74 -16.67
CA ARG A 35 -13.20 -19.11 -16.10
C ARG A 35 -14.06 -19.12 -14.84
N GLY A 36 -15.28 -19.63 -14.97
CA GLY A 36 -16.15 -19.91 -13.82
C GLY A 36 -17.14 -21.03 -14.14
N ARG A 37 -16.67 -22.25 -14.37
CA ARG A 37 -17.55 -23.44 -14.35
C ARG A 37 -16.83 -24.62 -13.69
N ASN A 38 -17.54 -25.20 -12.71
CA ASN A 38 -17.24 -26.36 -11.87
C ASN A 38 -16.43 -26.10 -10.59
N ARG A 39 -17.10 -25.53 -9.57
CA ARG A 39 -16.85 -25.89 -8.17
C ARG A 39 -17.96 -26.85 -7.73
N GLU A 40 -17.57 -28.06 -7.35
CA GLU A 40 -18.47 -29.09 -6.80
C GLU A 40 -19.17 -28.56 -5.53
N GLN A 41 -20.45 -28.92 -5.39
CA GLN A 41 -21.38 -28.50 -4.33
C GLN A 41 -21.06 -29.15 -2.97
N ASN A 42 -19.88 -28.89 -2.40
CA ASN A 42 -19.68 -29.16 -0.97
C ASN A 42 -20.25 -27.98 -0.17
N PRO A 43 -21.11 -28.22 0.83
CA PRO A 43 -21.58 -27.15 1.71
C PRO A 43 -20.36 -26.50 2.37
N LEU A 44 -20.32 -25.17 2.37
CA LEU A 44 -19.26 -24.45 3.08
C LEU A 44 -19.25 -24.88 4.57
N PRO A 45 -18.08 -24.95 5.21
CA PRO A 45 -17.99 -25.17 6.64
C PRO A 45 -18.88 -24.17 7.40
N LEU A 46 -19.53 -24.61 8.48
CA LEU A 46 -20.39 -23.76 9.33
C LEU A 46 -19.69 -22.45 9.73
N SER A 47 -18.37 -22.51 9.97
CA SER A 47 -17.54 -21.34 10.27
C SER A 47 -17.65 -20.22 9.22
N ASN A 48 -17.71 -20.56 7.94
CA ASN A 48 -17.79 -19.58 6.86
C ASN A 48 -19.18 -18.94 6.79
N GLN A 49 -20.23 -19.75 7.01
CA GLN A 49 -21.60 -19.24 7.09
C GLN A 49 -21.80 -18.33 8.31
N SER A 50 -21.25 -18.73 9.47
CA SER A 50 -21.26 -17.91 10.67
C SER A 50 -20.51 -16.59 10.48
N LEU A 51 -19.37 -16.61 9.78
CA LEU A 51 -18.62 -15.41 9.47
C LEU A 51 -19.39 -14.48 8.52
N LEU A 52 -19.99 -15.02 7.46
CA LEU A 52 -20.83 -14.22 6.55
C LEU A 52 -22.01 -13.58 7.30
N LEU A 53 -22.68 -14.34 8.16
CA LEU A 53 -23.76 -13.80 8.99
C LEU A 53 -23.27 -12.69 9.92
N LEU A 54 -22.11 -12.89 10.58
CA LEU A 54 -21.50 -11.86 11.42
C LEU A 54 -21.19 -10.59 10.64
N LEU A 55 -20.62 -10.73 9.43
CA LEU A 55 -20.30 -9.60 8.56
C LEU A 55 -21.56 -8.84 8.12
N ILE A 56 -22.65 -9.54 7.79
CA ILE A 56 -23.95 -8.90 7.51
C ILE A 56 -24.39 -8.09 8.72
N LEU A 57 -24.49 -8.73 9.88
CA LEU A 57 -25.01 -8.11 11.10
C LEU A 57 -24.16 -6.93 11.55
N ALA A 58 -22.83 -7.02 11.41
CA ALA A 58 -21.91 -5.95 11.75
C ALA A 58 -21.98 -4.75 10.81
N ASN A 59 -22.30 -4.96 9.53
CA ASN A 59 -22.34 -3.92 8.51
C ASN A 59 -23.73 -3.31 8.30
N LEU A 60 -24.78 -3.78 9.00
CA LEU A 60 -26.06 -3.09 9.03
C LEU A 60 -25.88 -1.65 9.54
N THR A 61 -26.64 -0.74 8.95
CA THR A 61 -26.67 0.68 9.34
C THR A 61 -27.22 0.84 10.76
N ASP A 62 -26.77 1.89 11.42
CA ASP A 62 -27.29 2.25 12.74
C ASP A 62 -28.76 2.71 12.60
N GLY A 63 -29.58 2.41 13.61
CA GLY A 63 -30.89 3.02 13.72
C GLY A 63 -30.79 4.43 14.28
N VAL A 64 -31.83 5.24 14.07
CA VAL A 64 -31.86 6.70 14.39
C VAL A 64 -31.39 7.02 15.82
N ASP A 65 -31.67 6.14 16.79
CA ASP A 65 -31.25 6.28 18.20
C ASP A 65 -30.65 4.98 18.77
N CYS A 66 -30.34 4.00 17.93
CA CYS A 66 -29.86 2.69 18.35
C CYS A 66 -28.63 2.26 17.52
N PRO A 67 -27.41 2.47 18.03
CA PRO A 67 -26.21 2.02 17.35
C PRO A 67 -26.21 0.50 17.23
N ASN A 68 -25.66 -0.03 16.14
CA ASN A 68 -25.67 -1.45 15.83
C ASN A 68 -24.99 -2.26 16.95
N PRO A 69 -25.72 -3.15 17.66
CA PRO A 69 -25.17 -3.86 18.82
C PRO A 69 -24.09 -4.87 18.43
N TYR A 70 -24.14 -5.43 17.21
CA TYR A 70 -23.13 -6.36 16.71
C TYR A 70 -21.82 -5.63 16.38
N ARG A 71 -21.92 -4.46 15.74
CA ARG A 71 -20.77 -3.58 15.50
C ARG A 71 -20.10 -3.18 16.82
N GLN A 72 -20.90 -2.74 17.79
CA GLN A 72 -20.40 -2.43 19.14
C GLN A 72 -19.70 -3.62 19.81
N ALA A 73 -20.26 -4.83 19.68
CA ALA A 73 -19.65 -6.02 20.24
C ALA A 73 -18.28 -6.31 19.60
N ILE A 74 -18.14 -6.16 18.28
CA ILE A 74 -16.87 -6.32 17.55
C ILE A 74 -15.84 -5.27 17.97
N THR A 75 -16.26 -4.02 18.13
CA THR A 75 -15.40 -2.90 18.53
C THR A 75 -14.87 -3.05 19.96
N CYS A 76 -15.66 -3.64 20.86
CA CYS A 76 -15.43 -3.56 22.31
C CYS A 76 -15.00 -4.87 22.99
N PHE A 77 -14.91 -6.00 22.26
CA PHE A 77 -14.47 -7.24 22.88
C PHE A 77 -12.99 -7.18 23.30
N LYS A 78 -12.65 -7.95 24.35
CA LYS A 78 -11.31 -7.96 24.97
C LYS A 78 -10.69 -9.35 24.97
N ASN A 79 -9.40 -9.42 25.30
CA ASN A 79 -8.73 -10.69 25.40
C ASN A 79 -9.20 -11.43 26.66
N THR A 80 -9.37 -12.75 26.58
CA THR A 80 -9.61 -13.63 27.74
C THR A 80 -8.55 -13.51 28.84
N GLN A 81 -7.34 -13.03 28.51
CA GLN A 81 -6.25 -12.86 29.46
C GLN A 81 -6.24 -11.46 30.12
N ASP A 82 -7.05 -10.52 29.63
CA ASP A 82 -7.15 -9.18 30.22
C ASP A 82 -7.87 -9.28 31.56
N SER A 83 -7.09 -9.20 32.64
CA SER A 83 -7.52 -9.43 34.02
C SER A 83 -8.36 -8.27 34.59
N SER A 84 -8.84 -7.34 33.75
CA SER A 84 -9.69 -6.24 34.18
C SER A 84 -11.08 -6.78 34.56
N SER A 85 -11.19 -7.30 35.77
CA SER A 85 -12.39 -7.79 36.44
C SER A 85 -13.35 -6.67 36.84
N PHE A 86 -13.51 -5.66 35.99
CA PHE A 86 -14.54 -4.65 36.17
C PHE A 86 -15.68 -5.01 35.22
N PRO A 87 -16.95 -5.05 35.70
CA PRO A 87 -18.07 -5.07 34.78
C PRO A 87 -17.93 -3.82 33.91
N SER A 88 -17.56 -4.02 32.65
CA SER A 88 -17.56 -2.94 31.68
C SER A 88 -18.97 -2.34 31.70
N PRO A 89 -19.13 -1.02 31.93
CA PRO A 89 -20.44 -0.38 31.82
C PRO A 89 -20.99 -0.40 30.39
N GLN A 90 -20.25 -0.97 29.42
CA GLN A 90 -20.66 -1.09 28.03
C GLN A 90 -21.55 -2.32 27.82
N PRO A 91 -22.80 -2.16 27.35
CA PRO A 91 -23.80 -3.22 27.27
C PRO A 91 -23.52 -4.38 26.28
N HIS A 92 -22.34 -4.46 25.65
CA HIS A 92 -22.04 -5.44 24.59
C HIS A 92 -20.60 -6.00 24.63
N SER A 93 -19.85 -5.81 25.73
CA SER A 93 -18.46 -6.30 25.82
C SER A 93 -18.41 -7.79 26.23
N PHE A 94 -17.70 -8.59 25.44
CA PHE A 94 -17.40 -10.00 25.73
C PHE A 94 -15.89 -10.25 25.63
N GLN A 95 -15.45 -11.46 25.99
CA GLN A 95 -14.05 -11.87 25.90
C GLN A 95 -13.86 -12.97 24.87
N ILE A 96 -12.74 -12.90 24.15
CA ILE A 96 -12.31 -13.92 23.19
C ILE A 96 -10.81 -14.17 23.33
N ASN A 97 -10.36 -15.38 23.02
CA ASN A 97 -8.94 -15.69 23.00
C ASN A 97 -8.30 -15.06 21.76
N PHE A 98 -7.48 -14.03 21.96
CA PHE A 98 -6.86 -13.29 20.85
C PHE A 98 -5.90 -14.15 20.03
N ASN A 99 -5.20 -15.11 20.67
CA ASN A 99 -4.29 -15.99 19.97
C ASN A 99 -5.04 -16.93 19.01
N SER A 100 -6.13 -17.55 19.47
CA SER A 100 -6.97 -18.41 18.62
C SER A 100 -7.57 -17.64 17.44
N LEU A 101 -8.07 -16.41 17.68
CA LEU A 101 -8.58 -15.57 16.61
C LEU A 101 -7.49 -15.18 15.61
N TYR A 102 -6.31 -14.77 16.09
CA TYR A 102 -5.17 -14.42 15.25
C TYR A 102 -4.69 -15.57 14.38
N THR A 103 -4.58 -16.79 14.95
CA THR A 103 -4.21 -17.99 14.18
C THR A 103 -5.23 -18.26 13.08
N ALA A 104 -6.54 -18.18 13.39
CA ALA A 104 -7.58 -18.39 12.39
C ALA A 104 -7.56 -17.33 11.27
N LEU A 105 -7.28 -16.07 11.61
CA LEU A 105 -7.10 -14.99 10.62
C LEU A 105 -5.92 -15.30 9.69
N CYS A 106 -4.78 -15.72 10.22
CA CYS A 106 -3.60 -16.06 9.42
C CYS A 106 -3.86 -17.25 8.47
N GLU A 107 -4.44 -18.33 8.98
CA GLU A 107 -4.70 -19.56 8.20
C GLU A 107 -5.65 -19.34 7.02
N GLN A 108 -6.62 -18.44 7.18
CA GLN A 108 -7.68 -18.20 6.20
C GLN A 108 -7.54 -16.87 5.45
N GLN A 109 -6.43 -16.15 5.59
CA GLN A 109 -6.28 -14.77 5.10
C GLN A 109 -6.46 -14.60 3.58
N LYS A 110 -6.35 -15.69 2.79
CA LYS A 110 -6.61 -15.66 1.34
C LYS A 110 -8.09 -15.52 0.97
N SER A 111 -9.00 -15.67 1.94
CA SER A 111 -10.45 -15.52 1.77
C SER A 111 -10.88 -14.06 1.92
N ASP A 112 -11.79 -13.63 1.05
CA ASP A 112 -12.43 -12.31 1.08
C ASP A 112 -13.08 -12.01 2.43
N GLN A 113 -13.89 -12.95 2.95
CA GLN A 113 -14.62 -12.77 4.21
C GLN A 113 -13.66 -12.54 5.39
N VAL A 114 -12.56 -13.29 5.41
CA VAL A 114 -11.54 -13.19 6.48
C VAL A 114 -10.75 -11.90 6.34
N THR A 115 -10.43 -11.49 5.11
CA THR A 115 -9.78 -10.20 4.83
C THR A 115 -10.64 -9.04 5.31
N LEU A 116 -11.95 -9.08 5.03
CA LEU A 116 -12.89 -8.06 5.49
C LEU A 116 -13.01 -8.03 7.02
N LEU A 117 -13.06 -9.20 7.68
CA LEU A 117 -13.04 -9.26 9.13
C LEU A 117 -11.74 -8.67 9.70
N LEU A 118 -10.59 -9.01 9.13
CA LEU A 118 -9.30 -8.47 9.57
C LEU A 118 -9.30 -6.94 9.48
N TYR A 119 -9.82 -6.38 8.39
CA TYR A 119 -10.01 -4.94 8.28
C TYR A 119 -10.86 -4.39 9.42
N THR A 120 -12.06 -4.94 9.66
CA THR A 120 -12.95 -4.46 10.72
C THR A 120 -12.25 -4.49 12.08
N LEU A 121 -11.52 -5.56 12.37
CA LEU A 121 -10.79 -5.70 13.63
C LEU A 121 -9.63 -4.71 13.76
N LEU A 122 -8.84 -4.51 12.71
CA LEU A 122 -7.73 -3.56 12.72
C LEU A 122 -8.23 -2.11 12.82
N HIS A 123 -9.31 -1.78 12.12
CA HIS A 123 -9.83 -0.42 12.11
C HIS A 123 -10.57 -0.07 13.40
N GLN A 124 -11.49 -0.95 13.85
CA GLN A 124 -12.46 -0.62 14.88
C GLN A 124 -12.08 -1.15 16.27
N ASN A 125 -11.43 -2.31 16.39
CA ASN A 125 -11.05 -2.88 17.69
C ASN A 125 -9.60 -2.56 18.04
N SER A 126 -9.39 -1.51 18.84
CA SER A 126 -8.06 -1.05 19.26
C SER A 126 -7.26 -2.12 20.01
N ASN A 127 -7.92 -2.96 20.83
CA ASN A 127 -7.26 -4.03 21.60
C ASN A 127 -6.69 -5.09 20.65
N MET A 128 -7.48 -5.52 19.67
CA MET A 128 -7.04 -6.46 18.64
C MET A 128 -5.95 -5.87 17.76
N ARG A 129 -6.07 -4.60 17.35
CA ARG A 129 -5.02 -3.92 16.57
C ARG A 129 -3.69 -3.92 17.32
N THR A 130 -3.68 -3.52 18.59
CA THR A 130 -2.46 -3.52 19.42
C THR A 130 -1.91 -4.94 19.58
N TYR A 131 -2.78 -5.93 19.78
CA TYR A 131 -2.35 -7.33 19.86
C TYR A 131 -1.68 -7.80 18.56
N ILE A 132 -2.30 -7.54 17.40
CA ILE A 132 -1.76 -7.94 16.09
C ILE A 132 -0.40 -7.27 15.83
N LEU A 133 -0.28 -5.96 16.10
CA LEU A 133 0.99 -5.22 15.91
C LEU A 133 2.11 -5.66 16.87
N SER A 134 1.77 -6.33 17.97
CA SER A 134 2.76 -6.86 18.92
C SER A 134 3.29 -8.25 18.56
N ARG A 135 2.73 -8.89 17.52
CA ARG A 135 3.11 -10.24 17.09
C ARG A 135 4.49 -10.25 16.44
N THR A 136 5.22 -11.34 16.64
CA THR A 136 6.53 -11.58 16.03
C THR A 136 6.46 -12.39 14.74
N ASP A 137 5.33 -13.06 14.51
CA ASP A 137 5.05 -13.99 13.40
C ASP A 137 4.17 -13.34 12.32
N MET A 138 4.35 -12.04 12.09
CA MET A 138 3.51 -11.24 11.19
C MET A 138 3.59 -11.67 9.72
N GLU A 139 4.62 -12.40 9.30
CA GLU A 139 4.70 -12.99 7.97
C GLU A 139 3.51 -13.90 7.65
N ASN A 140 2.95 -14.59 8.65
CA ASN A 140 1.78 -15.45 8.47
C ASN A 140 0.53 -14.66 8.08
N LEU A 141 0.47 -13.38 8.44
CA LEU A 141 -0.61 -12.47 8.10
C LEU A 141 -0.31 -11.68 6.81
N VAL A 142 0.88 -11.10 6.72
CA VAL A 142 1.25 -10.17 5.65
C VAL A 142 1.51 -10.90 4.32
N LEU A 143 2.14 -12.09 4.34
CA LEU A 143 2.51 -12.78 3.10
C LEU A 143 1.27 -13.16 2.25
N PRO A 144 0.18 -13.71 2.82
CA PRO A 144 -1.07 -13.90 2.06
C PRO A 144 -1.66 -12.61 1.48
N ILE A 145 -1.57 -11.48 2.21
CA ILE A 145 -2.05 -10.16 1.73
C ILE A 145 -1.22 -9.70 0.52
N LEU A 146 0.10 -9.88 0.56
CA LEU A 146 0.98 -9.59 -0.57
C LEU A 146 0.66 -10.47 -1.78
N GLU A 147 0.32 -11.74 -1.56
CA GLU A 147 -0.07 -12.66 -2.63
C GLU A 147 -1.40 -12.26 -3.29
N ILE A 148 -2.36 -11.72 -2.53
CA ILE A 148 -3.61 -11.13 -3.06
C ILE A 148 -3.28 -9.95 -3.99
N LEU A 149 -2.44 -9.01 -3.54
CA LEU A 149 -2.06 -7.84 -4.33
C LEU A 149 -1.18 -8.17 -5.54
N TYR A 150 -0.39 -9.24 -5.46
CA TYR A 150 0.43 -9.69 -6.57
C TYR A 150 -0.42 -10.25 -7.73
N HIS A 151 -1.49 -10.98 -7.41
CA HIS A 151 -2.44 -11.57 -8.38
C HIS A 151 -3.66 -10.66 -8.59
N VAL A 152 -3.47 -9.35 -8.62
CA VAL A 152 -4.57 -8.35 -8.73
C VAL A 152 -5.51 -8.59 -9.91
N GLU A 153 -5.02 -9.20 -10.99
CA GLU A 153 -5.80 -9.53 -12.20
C GLU A 153 -6.74 -10.73 -12.04
N GLU A 154 -6.50 -11.57 -11.02
CA GLU A 154 -7.29 -12.77 -10.72
C GLU A 154 -8.24 -12.56 -9.54
N ARG A 155 -8.31 -11.34 -9.00
CA ARG A 155 -9.04 -11.01 -7.76
C ARG A 155 -10.13 -9.99 -8.03
N ASN A 156 -11.17 -10.06 -7.20
CA ASN A 156 -12.17 -9.01 -7.13
C ASN A 156 -11.53 -7.68 -6.72
N SER A 157 -11.96 -6.56 -7.31
CA SER A 157 -11.50 -5.22 -6.96
C SER A 157 -11.72 -4.93 -5.47
N HIS A 158 -12.87 -5.33 -4.91
CA HIS A 158 -13.15 -5.18 -3.48
C HIS A 158 -12.10 -5.88 -2.61
N HIS A 159 -11.72 -7.12 -2.94
CA HIS A 159 -10.72 -7.88 -2.18
C HIS A 159 -9.34 -7.22 -2.24
N VAL A 160 -8.97 -6.71 -3.42
CA VAL A 160 -7.73 -5.96 -3.64
C VAL A 160 -7.71 -4.69 -2.79
N TYR A 161 -8.79 -3.91 -2.77
CA TYR A 161 -8.87 -2.71 -1.94
C TYR A 161 -8.76 -3.04 -0.45
N MET A 162 -9.45 -4.09 0.03
CA MET A 162 -9.34 -4.49 1.43
C MET A 162 -7.92 -4.89 1.81
N ALA A 163 -7.24 -5.68 0.97
CA ALA A 163 -5.85 -6.06 1.18
C ALA A 163 -4.93 -4.82 1.24
N LEU A 164 -5.15 -3.83 0.37
CA LEU A 164 -4.35 -2.61 0.33
C LEU A 164 -4.62 -1.69 1.53
N ILE A 165 -5.88 -1.52 1.94
CA ILE A 165 -6.25 -0.76 3.15
C ILE A 165 -5.60 -1.39 4.39
N ILE A 166 -5.63 -2.72 4.50
CA ILE A 166 -4.98 -3.42 5.62
C ILE A 166 -3.48 -3.14 5.63
N LEU A 167 -2.80 -3.19 4.48
CA LEU A 167 -1.39 -2.81 4.41
C LEU A 167 -1.19 -1.34 4.83
N LEU A 168 -2.04 -0.42 4.38
CA LEU A 168 -1.95 0.97 4.77
C LEU A 168 -2.03 1.13 6.30
N ILE A 169 -3.07 0.55 6.92
CA ILE A 169 -3.26 0.57 8.38
C ILE A 169 -2.05 -0.02 9.12
N LEU A 170 -1.50 -1.16 8.65
CA LEU A 170 -0.33 -1.77 9.27
C LEU A 170 0.91 -0.87 9.16
N THR A 171 1.11 -0.24 8.00
CA THR A 171 2.27 0.65 7.76
C THR A 171 2.20 1.98 8.52
N GLU A 172 1.06 2.35 9.11
CA GLU A 172 0.99 3.51 10.01
C GLU A 172 1.94 3.37 11.22
N ASP A 173 2.18 2.13 11.66
CA ASP A 173 3.03 1.83 12.82
C ASP A 173 4.51 1.69 12.46
N ASP A 174 5.34 2.47 13.14
CA ASP A 174 6.78 2.49 12.96
C ASP A 174 7.48 1.20 13.37
N THR A 175 6.94 0.50 14.37
CA THR A 175 7.52 -0.75 14.88
C THR A 175 7.24 -1.88 13.90
N PHE A 176 6.05 -1.92 13.32
CA PHE A 176 5.73 -2.75 12.17
C PHE A 176 6.72 -2.49 11.03
N ASN A 177 6.88 -1.23 10.60
CA ASN A 177 7.76 -0.89 9.47
C ASN A 177 9.22 -1.32 9.71
N ARG A 178 9.72 -1.23 10.94
CA ARG A 178 11.07 -1.73 11.27
C ARG A 178 11.16 -3.26 11.29
N SER A 179 10.21 -3.92 11.96
CA SER A 179 10.26 -5.36 12.20
C SER A 179 10.13 -6.20 10.93
N ILE A 180 9.31 -5.78 9.96
CA ILE A 180 9.15 -6.52 8.69
C ILE A 180 10.44 -6.61 7.88
N HIS A 181 11.39 -5.67 8.06
CA HIS A 181 12.70 -5.75 7.39
C HIS A 181 13.65 -6.76 8.04
N GLU A 182 13.36 -7.21 9.26
CA GLU A 182 14.14 -8.21 9.99
C GLU A 182 13.66 -9.64 9.73
N VAL A 183 12.38 -9.80 9.33
CA VAL A 183 11.81 -11.09 8.96
C VAL A 183 12.34 -11.56 7.61
N THR A 184 13.11 -12.64 7.60
CA THR A 184 13.74 -13.19 6.40
C THR A 184 12.93 -14.35 5.84
N LEU A 185 12.48 -14.22 4.60
CA LEU A 185 11.72 -15.22 3.88
C LEU A 185 12.62 -15.99 2.92
N LYS A 186 12.33 -17.27 2.73
CA LYS A 186 13.07 -18.16 1.83
C LYS A 186 12.16 -18.70 0.75
N ASN A 187 12.67 -18.74 -0.49
CA ASN A 187 12.05 -19.40 -1.64
C ASN A 187 10.59 -18.94 -1.91
N ILE A 188 10.41 -17.67 -2.26
CA ILE A 188 9.10 -17.17 -2.68
C ILE A 188 8.75 -17.74 -4.07
N SER A 189 7.81 -18.69 -4.13
CA SER A 189 7.49 -19.43 -5.34
C SER A 189 6.49 -18.75 -6.27
N TRP A 190 5.65 -17.85 -5.74
CA TRP A 190 4.61 -17.16 -6.51
C TRP A 190 5.09 -15.87 -7.18
N TYR A 191 6.24 -15.33 -6.80
CA TYR A 191 6.82 -14.15 -7.43
C TYR A 191 7.60 -14.56 -8.68
N THR A 192 7.19 -14.11 -9.87
CA THR A 192 7.65 -14.70 -11.15
C THR A 192 8.65 -13.82 -11.91
N GLU A 193 8.74 -12.52 -11.64
CA GLU A 193 9.67 -11.64 -12.36
C GLU A 193 11.14 -11.91 -12.05
N ARG A 194 11.42 -12.52 -10.89
CA ARG A 194 12.76 -12.91 -10.47
C ARG A 194 12.69 -14.02 -9.43
N VAL A 195 13.60 -14.98 -9.51
CA VAL A 195 13.77 -15.98 -8.44
C VAL A 195 14.27 -15.28 -7.17
N LEU A 196 13.47 -15.36 -6.10
CA LEU A 196 13.79 -14.78 -4.79
C LEU A 196 14.13 -15.90 -3.80
N THR A 197 15.41 -16.24 -3.70
CA THR A 197 15.91 -17.28 -2.79
C THR A 197 15.83 -16.85 -1.33
N GLU A 198 16.22 -15.61 -1.04
CA GLU A 198 16.22 -15.03 0.30
C GLU A 198 15.91 -13.53 0.19
N ILE A 199 14.87 -13.08 0.90
CA ILE A 199 14.42 -11.69 0.87
C ILE A 199 13.72 -11.34 2.19
N SER A 200 13.89 -10.12 2.69
CA SER A 200 13.09 -9.67 3.85
C SER A 200 11.63 -9.43 3.47
N LEU A 201 10.71 -9.68 4.40
CA LEU A 201 9.28 -9.41 4.19
C LEU A 201 9.03 -7.96 3.76
N GLY A 202 9.73 -6.99 4.37
CA GLY A 202 9.65 -5.59 3.98
C GLY A 202 10.15 -5.31 2.56
N SER A 203 11.21 -5.98 2.10
CA SER A 203 11.65 -5.86 0.70
C SER A 203 10.66 -6.49 -0.28
N LEU A 204 10.01 -7.60 0.09
CA LEU A 204 8.97 -8.23 -0.70
C LEU A 204 7.71 -7.36 -0.80
N LEU A 205 7.28 -6.74 0.31
CA LEU A 205 6.19 -5.79 0.34
C LEU A 205 6.44 -4.65 -0.66
N ILE A 206 7.62 -4.04 -0.61
CA ILE A 206 8.00 -2.98 -1.55
C ILE A 206 7.92 -3.45 -3.01
N LEU A 207 8.41 -4.66 -3.31
CA LEU A 207 8.35 -5.22 -4.67
C LEU A 207 6.90 -5.39 -5.15
N VAL A 208 6.03 -5.95 -4.30
CA VAL A 208 4.62 -6.15 -4.62
C VAL A 208 3.92 -4.81 -4.82
N VAL A 209 4.08 -3.86 -3.90
CA VAL A 209 3.44 -2.54 -4.03
C VAL A 209 3.93 -1.79 -5.28
N ILE A 210 5.22 -1.85 -5.60
CA ILE A 210 5.74 -1.29 -6.86
C ILE A 210 5.12 -1.96 -8.08
N ARG A 211 4.98 -3.30 -8.08
CA ARG A 211 4.30 -4.03 -9.16
C ARG A 211 2.85 -3.58 -9.29
N THR A 212 2.13 -3.43 -8.18
CA THR A 212 0.74 -2.99 -8.17
C THR A 212 0.60 -1.57 -8.72
N ILE A 213 1.49 -0.63 -8.36
CA ILE A 213 1.55 0.72 -8.94
C ILE A 213 1.75 0.63 -10.46
N GLN A 214 2.72 -0.16 -10.93
CA GLN A 214 3.02 -0.29 -12.36
C GLN A 214 1.88 -0.92 -13.16
N PHE A 215 1.24 -1.95 -12.60
CA PHE A 215 0.05 -2.55 -13.19
C PHE A 215 -1.05 -1.49 -13.31
N ASN A 216 -1.31 -0.75 -12.25
CA ASN A 216 -2.35 0.27 -12.24
C ASN A 216 -2.07 1.39 -13.24
N MET A 217 -0.82 1.83 -13.37
CA MET A 217 -0.43 2.89 -14.32
C MET A 217 -0.67 2.52 -15.78
N THR A 218 -0.58 1.23 -16.09
CA THR A 218 -0.60 0.71 -17.46
C THR A 218 -1.96 0.15 -17.86
N ARG A 219 -2.73 -0.38 -16.90
CA ARG A 219 -4.00 -1.08 -17.15
C ARG A 219 -5.21 -0.29 -16.66
N THR A 220 -5.31 -0.06 -15.36
CA THR A 220 -6.58 0.30 -14.71
C THR A 220 -6.76 1.78 -14.46
N ARG A 221 -5.65 2.54 -14.31
CA ARG A 221 -5.63 4.00 -14.07
C ARG A 221 -6.51 4.44 -12.90
N ASP A 222 -6.57 3.60 -11.87
CA ASP A 222 -7.33 3.81 -10.66
C ASP A 222 -6.56 4.76 -9.72
N LYS A 223 -7.13 5.93 -9.44
CA LYS A 223 -6.51 6.94 -8.57
C LYS A 223 -6.42 6.47 -7.11
N TYR A 224 -7.45 5.77 -6.62
CA TYR A 224 -7.53 5.30 -5.25
C TYR A 224 -6.43 4.26 -4.98
N LEU A 225 -6.32 3.26 -5.85
CA LEU A 225 -5.30 2.23 -5.74
C LEU A 225 -3.88 2.83 -5.78
N HIS A 226 -3.64 3.80 -6.67
CA HIS A 226 -2.36 4.52 -6.72
C HIS A 226 -2.02 5.20 -5.41
N THR A 227 -2.97 5.98 -4.88
CA THR A 227 -2.78 6.81 -3.69
C THR A 227 -2.45 5.94 -2.47
N ASN A 228 -3.19 4.86 -2.25
CA ASN A 228 -2.96 3.96 -1.12
C ASN A 228 -1.63 3.21 -1.23
N CYS A 229 -1.23 2.76 -2.43
CA CYS A 229 0.07 2.13 -2.63
C CYS A 229 1.23 3.08 -2.32
N LEU A 230 1.16 4.33 -2.77
CA LEU A 230 2.18 5.34 -2.48
C LEU A 230 2.21 5.70 -0.99
N ALA A 231 1.04 5.85 -0.37
CA ALA A 231 0.93 6.12 1.06
C ALA A 231 1.57 5.01 1.91
N ALA A 232 1.32 3.74 1.58
CA ALA A 232 1.94 2.60 2.25
C ALA A 232 3.47 2.59 2.10
N LEU A 233 3.99 2.85 0.88
CA LEU A 233 5.45 2.98 0.66
C LEU A 233 6.06 4.17 1.40
N ALA A 234 5.34 5.30 1.44
CA ALA A 234 5.75 6.53 2.09
C ALA A 234 5.83 6.37 3.60
N ASN A 235 4.83 5.72 4.21
CA ASN A 235 4.82 5.36 5.62
C ASN A 235 6.05 4.55 6.04
N MET A 236 6.48 3.60 5.21
CA MET A 236 7.64 2.73 5.48
C MET A 236 9.00 3.41 5.23
N SER A 237 9.03 4.47 4.43
CA SER A 237 10.26 4.99 3.81
C SER A 237 11.36 5.40 4.80
N ALA A 238 10.98 5.93 5.97
CA ALA A 238 11.92 6.34 7.01
C ALA A 238 12.54 5.14 7.75
N GLN A 239 11.89 3.98 7.72
CA GLN A 239 12.26 2.75 8.43
C GLN A 239 12.82 1.67 7.50
N PHE A 240 12.98 1.95 6.19
CA PHE A 240 13.66 1.06 5.25
C PHE A 240 14.97 0.58 5.82
N ARG A 241 15.22 -0.73 5.79
CA ARG A 241 16.43 -1.32 6.35
C ARG A 241 16.88 -2.50 5.52
N ASN A 242 18.18 -2.54 5.20
CA ASN A 242 18.82 -3.64 4.47
C ASN A 242 18.03 -4.06 3.22
N LEU A 243 17.54 -3.09 2.44
CA LEU A 243 16.74 -3.39 1.25
C LEU A 243 17.47 -4.38 0.34
N HIS A 244 16.75 -5.42 -0.09
CA HIS A 244 17.26 -6.36 -1.07
C HIS A 244 17.67 -5.62 -2.36
N GLN A 245 18.78 -6.01 -2.98
CA GLN A 245 19.35 -5.31 -4.15
C GLN A 245 18.30 -5.12 -5.26
N TYR A 246 17.48 -6.14 -5.50
CA TYR A 246 16.41 -6.06 -6.48
C TYR A 246 15.32 -5.05 -6.10
N ALA A 247 14.90 -5.00 -4.83
CA ALA A 247 13.90 -4.04 -4.36
C ALA A 247 14.40 -2.59 -4.50
N ALA A 248 15.64 -2.33 -4.09
CA ALA A 248 16.30 -1.04 -4.29
C ALA A 248 16.34 -0.63 -5.78
N GLN A 249 16.69 -1.55 -6.68
CA GLN A 249 16.66 -1.29 -8.12
C GLN A 249 15.25 -1.01 -8.64
N ARG A 250 14.22 -1.72 -8.14
CA ARG A 250 12.82 -1.51 -8.55
C ARG A 250 12.27 -0.17 -8.12
N ILE A 251 12.66 0.37 -6.95
CA ILE A 251 12.31 1.74 -6.52
C ILE A 251 12.81 2.75 -7.56
N ILE A 252 14.10 2.69 -7.92
CA ILE A 252 14.68 3.60 -8.91
C ILE A 252 14.12 3.36 -10.32
N SER A 253 13.78 2.11 -10.67
CA SER A 253 13.17 1.77 -11.95
C SER A 253 11.73 2.28 -12.08
N LEU A 254 10.96 2.31 -10.99
CA LEU A 254 9.63 2.91 -10.97
C LEU A 254 9.74 4.42 -11.24
N PHE A 255 10.67 5.10 -10.58
CA PHE A 255 10.95 6.51 -10.87
C PHE A 255 11.31 6.73 -12.35
N ALA A 256 12.22 5.93 -12.90
CA ALA A 256 12.60 6.02 -14.32
C ALA A 256 11.40 5.85 -15.28
N LEU A 257 10.49 4.92 -14.95
CA LEU A 257 9.27 4.68 -15.72
C LEU A 257 8.34 5.90 -15.68
N LEU A 258 8.15 6.48 -14.50
CA LEU A 258 7.34 7.69 -14.29
C LEU A 258 7.92 8.88 -15.06
N SER A 259 9.24 9.10 -14.98
CA SER A 259 9.93 10.16 -15.72
C SER A 259 9.77 10.01 -17.23
N LYS A 260 9.90 8.78 -17.75
CA LYS A 260 9.69 8.52 -19.19
C LYS A 260 8.23 8.79 -19.60
N LYS A 261 7.27 8.43 -18.74
CA LYS A 261 5.85 8.70 -18.99
C LYS A 261 5.57 10.21 -18.98
N HIS A 262 6.11 10.95 -18.01
CA HIS A 262 6.04 12.41 -17.92
C HIS A 262 6.54 13.07 -19.21
N ASN A 263 7.77 12.76 -19.63
CA ASN A 263 8.35 13.31 -20.86
C ASN A 263 7.49 13.01 -22.10
N LYS A 264 6.97 11.79 -22.21
CA LYS A 264 6.09 11.41 -23.34
C LYS A 264 4.79 12.23 -23.36
N VAL A 265 4.13 12.39 -22.21
CA VAL A 265 2.88 13.17 -22.14
C VAL A 265 3.16 14.66 -22.36
N LEU A 266 4.30 15.17 -21.88
CA LEU A 266 4.72 16.56 -22.07
C LEU A 266 5.01 16.86 -23.56
N GLU A 267 5.68 15.95 -24.26
CA GLU A 267 5.88 16.05 -25.70
C GLU A 267 4.55 16.05 -26.46
N GLN A 268 3.60 15.19 -26.08
CA GLN A 268 2.27 15.13 -26.68
C GLN A 268 1.47 16.42 -26.46
N ALA A 269 1.49 16.97 -25.25
CA ALA A 269 0.87 18.25 -24.91
C ALA A 269 1.49 19.42 -25.70
N THR A 270 2.82 19.43 -25.85
CA THR A 270 3.52 20.47 -26.60
C THR A 270 3.21 20.39 -28.11
N GLN A 271 3.09 19.18 -28.65
CA GLN A 271 2.76 18.95 -30.06
C GLN A 271 1.31 19.33 -30.39
N SER A 272 0.35 19.03 -29.50
CA SER A 272 -1.05 19.42 -29.70
C SER A 272 -1.24 20.95 -29.68
N LEU A 273 -0.55 21.66 -28.78
CA LEU A 273 -0.56 23.11 -28.73
C LEU A 273 0.03 23.75 -30.00
N ARG A 274 1.03 23.11 -30.63
CA ARG A 274 1.60 23.57 -31.91
C ARG A 274 0.72 23.25 -33.11
N GLY A 275 -0.03 22.14 -33.08
CA GLY A 275 -0.94 21.73 -34.15
C GLY A 275 -2.29 22.46 -34.17
N SER A 276 -2.73 23.01 -33.05
CA SER A 276 -4.03 23.69 -32.90
C SER A 276 -4.09 25.11 -33.49
N LEU A 277 -2.98 25.63 -34.05
CA LEU A 277 -2.92 26.97 -34.67
C LEU A 277 -3.62 27.05 -36.05
N GLY A 278 -4.35 26.02 -36.50
CA GLY A 278 -4.96 25.99 -37.83
C GLY A 278 -6.24 25.17 -38.02
N ALA A 279 -6.87 24.66 -36.96
CA ALA A 279 -8.13 23.91 -37.09
C ALA A 279 -9.10 24.29 -35.96
N ASP A 280 -10.15 25.01 -36.35
CA ASP A 280 -11.36 25.26 -35.56
C ASP A 280 -12.21 23.99 -35.64
N ASP A 281 -12.03 23.06 -34.70
CA ASP A 281 -12.95 21.94 -34.54
C ASP A 281 -13.15 21.61 -33.07
N GLY A 282 -14.41 21.60 -32.65
CA GLY A 282 -14.90 21.42 -31.28
C GLY A 282 -14.70 20.00 -30.72
N THR A 283 -13.57 19.39 -31.03
CA THR A 283 -13.15 18.12 -30.43
C THR A 283 -12.69 18.35 -29.01
N VAL A 284 -13.23 17.57 -28.07
CA VAL A 284 -12.83 17.57 -26.65
C VAL A 284 -11.31 17.34 -26.59
N GLN A 285 -10.54 18.41 -26.32
CA GLN A 285 -9.09 18.29 -26.19
C GLN A 285 -8.79 17.31 -25.05
N PRO A 286 -7.91 16.32 -25.25
CA PRO A 286 -7.49 15.44 -24.17
C PRO A 286 -6.88 16.30 -23.05
N ASP A 287 -7.27 16.04 -21.80
CA ASP A 287 -6.78 16.80 -20.66
C ASP A 287 -5.36 16.37 -20.26
N TYR A 288 -4.42 16.63 -21.16
CA TYR A 288 -3.00 16.36 -20.96
C TYR A 288 -2.45 17.11 -19.74
N ALA A 289 -3.05 18.24 -19.36
CA ALA A 289 -2.64 19.02 -18.20
C ALA A 289 -2.96 18.27 -16.89
N GLN A 290 -4.16 17.71 -16.75
CA GLN A 290 -4.50 16.86 -15.61
C GLN A 290 -3.64 15.60 -15.55
N ASP A 291 -3.46 14.91 -16.69
CA ASP A 291 -2.61 13.72 -16.76
C ASP A 291 -1.15 14.02 -16.35
N LEU A 292 -0.61 15.17 -16.77
CA LEU A 292 0.71 15.63 -16.36
C LEU A 292 0.77 15.91 -14.86
N ASN A 293 -0.20 16.65 -14.31
CA ASN A 293 -0.25 16.97 -12.89
C ASN A 293 -0.26 15.70 -12.03
N VAL A 294 -1.07 14.70 -12.38
CA VAL A 294 -1.11 13.42 -11.66
C VAL A 294 0.24 12.70 -11.73
N ILE A 295 0.90 12.68 -12.90
CA ILE A 295 2.23 12.06 -13.02
C ILE A 295 3.25 12.83 -12.19
N GLU A 296 3.20 14.18 -12.17
CA GLU A 296 4.08 15.01 -11.37
C GLU A 296 3.90 14.78 -9.87
N GLU A 297 2.67 14.66 -9.38
CA GLU A 297 2.36 14.32 -7.98
C GLU A 297 2.98 12.97 -7.60
N VAL A 298 2.86 11.96 -8.47
CA VAL A 298 3.45 10.63 -8.23
C VAL A 298 4.99 10.67 -8.28
N ILE A 299 5.58 11.43 -9.21
CA ILE A 299 7.04 11.64 -9.27
C ILE A 299 7.52 12.32 -8.00
N ARG A 300 6.81 13.37 -7.55
CA ARG A 300 7.11 14.09 -6.32
C ARG A 300 7.11 13.15 -5.11
N MET A 301 6.05 12.36 -4.95
CA MET A 301 5.93 11.39 -3.87
C MET A 301 7.08 10.35 -3.89
N MET A 302 7.46 9.86 -5.07
CA MET A 302 8.62 8.96 -5.19
C MET A 302 9.94 9.63 -4.78
N LEU A 303 10.15 10.90 -5.13
CA LEU A 303 11.32 11.66 -4.70
C LEU A 303 11.33 11.92 -3.19
N GLU A 304 10.17 12.18 -2.60
CA GLU A 304 9.98 12.34 -1.15
C GLU A 304 10.26 11.02 -0.41
N ILE A 305 9.78 9.88 -0.92
CA ILE A 305 10.08 8.53 -0.40
C ILE A 305 11.58 8.27 -0.40
N ILE A 306 12.27 8.55 -1.52
CA ILE A 306 13.72 8.38 -1.61
C ILE A 306 14.41 9.30 -0.59
N ASN A 307 14.03 10.57 -0.52
CA ASN A 307 14.60 11.53 0.44
C ASN A 307 14.38 11.16 1.90
N SER A 308 13.21 10.60 2.23
CA SER A 308 12.91 10.08 3.57
C SER A 308 13.89 8.97 3.96
N CYS A 309 14.16 8.02 3.05
CA CYS A 309 15.18 7.00 3.28
C CYS A 309 16.60 7.61 3.41
N LEU A 310 16.97 8.53 2.52
CA LEU A 310 18.29 9.18 2.55
C LEU A 310 18.54 9.99 3.83
N SER A 311 17.49 10.55 4.43
CA SER A 311 17.61 11.37 5.63
C SER A 311 17.63 10.50 6.90
N ASN A 312 16.77 9.48 6.95
CA ASN A 312 16.51 8.72 8.17
C ASN A 312 17.30 7.40 8.27
N SER A 313 17.44 6.67 7.16
CA SER A 313 17.90 5.27 7.15
C SER A 313 19.00 4.95 6.15
N LEU A 314 19.64 5.97 5.56
CA LEU A 314 20.68 5.84 4.52
C LEU A 314 21.78 4.82 4.85
N HIS A 315 22.27 4.83 6.09
CA HIS A 315 23.35 3.93 6.54
C HIS A 315 22.94 2.46 6.60
N TYR A 316 21.64 2.17 6.65
CA TYR A 316 21.12 0.81 6.55
C TYR A 316 20.84 0.36 5.11
N ASN A 317 20.94 1.24 4.11
CA ASN A 317 20.47 0.96 2.74
C ASN A 317 21.55 1.19 1.66
N PRO A 318 22.70 0.49 1.73
CA PRO A 318 23.77 0.63 0.74
C PRO A 318 23.33 0.22 -0.68
N ASN A 319 22.40 -0.74 -0.80
CA ASN A 319 21.85 -1.16 -2.10
C ASN A 319 21.04 -0.06 -2.79
N LEU A 320 20.30 0.75 -2.01
CA LEU A 320 19.56 1.89 -2.55
C LEU A 320 20.51 2.98 -3.04
N LEU A 321 21.54 3.30 -2.24
CA LEU A 321 22.59 4.23 -2.65
C LEU A 321 23.28 3.77 -3.93
N TYR A 322 23.64 2.49 -4.01
CA TYR A 322 24.23 1.91 -5.22
C TYR A 322 23.32 2.09 -6.44
N ALA A 323 22.04 1.74 -6.31
CA ALA A 323 21.08 1.87 -7.41
C ALA A 323 20.87 3.33 -7.84
N LEU A 324 20.83 4.25 -6.87
CA LEU A 324 20.71 5.68 -7.08
C LEU A 324 21.93 6.25 -7.82
N LEU A 325 23.14 5.92 -7.39
CA LEU A 325 24.39 6.36 -8.03
C LEU A 325 24.53 5.80 -9.45
N TYR A 326 24.16 4.54 -9.64
CA TYR A 326 24.19 3.89 -10.96
C TYR A 326 23.25 4.55 -11.98
N LYS A 327 22.18 5.21 -11.51
CA LYS A 327 21.19 5.90 -12.35
C LYS A 327 21.09 7.40 -12.05
N ARG A 328 22.18 8.02 -11.60
CA ARG A 328 22.20 9.44 -11.18
C ARG A 328 21.72 10.41 -12.27
N GLU A 329 21.96 10.10 -13.54
CA GLU A 329 21.56 10.91 -14.70
C GLU A 329 20.03 11.08 -14.81
N LEU A 330 19.24 10.13 -14.29
CA LEU A 330 17.77 10.21 -14.33
C LEU A 330 17.21 11.43 -13.59
N PHE A 331 17.97 11.92 -12.61
CA PHE A 331 17.55 12.99 -11.70
C PHE A 331 17.86 14.38 -12.25
N GLU A 332 18.75 14.49 -13.24
CA GLU A 332 19.26 15.79 -13.71
C GLU A 332 18.17 16.66 -14.35
N GLN A 333 17.26 16.03 -15.09
CA GLN A 333 16.14 16.72 -15.76
C GLN A 333 15.18 17.42 -14.78
N PHE A 334 15.15 17.00 -13.52
CA PHE A 334 14.25 17.55 -12.50
C PHE A 334 14.88 18.69 -11.69
N ARG A 335 16.18 18.94 -11.83
CA ARG A 335 16.90 20.02 -11.11
C ARG A 335 16.36 21.42 -11.41
N SER A 336 15.97 21.65 -12.66
CA SER A 336 15.45 22.95 -13.12
C SER A 336 13.93 23.02 -13.13
N HIS A 337 13.24 21.94 -12.75
CA HIS A 337 11.79 21.88 -12.81
C HIS A 337 11.17 22.53 -11.55
N PRO A 338 10.28 23.53 -11.68
CA PRO A 338 9.74 24.27 -10.53
C PRO A 338 9.09 23.38 -9.47
N SER A 339 8.40 22.31 -9.88
CA SER A 339 7.71 21.37 -8.98
C SER A 339 8.65 20.49 -8.14
N PHE A 340 9.93 20.36 -8.51
CA PHE A 340 10.84 19.36 -7.92
C PHE A 340 12.16 19.95 -7.38
N GLN A 341 12.52 21.16 -7.79
CA GLN A 341 13.79 21.80 -7.45
C GLN A 341 14.09 21.79 -5.93
N ASP A 342 13.07 21.98 -5.10
CA ASP A 342 13.18 22.03 -3.64
C ASP A 342 13.50 20.67 -2.99
N ILE A 343 13.15 19.57 -3.67
CA ILE A 343 13.34 18.17 -3.24
C ILE A 343 14.69 17.62 -3.75
N MET A 344 15.19 18.15 -4.87
CA MET A 344 16.44 17.71 -5.50
C MET A 344 17.70 17.99 -4.68
N GLN A 345 17.68 18.99 -3.79
CA GLN A 345 18.85 19.44 -3.03
C GLN A 345 19.54 18.31 -2.22
N ASN A 346 18.76 17.47 -1.54
CA ASN A 346 19.30 16.36 -0.75
C ASN A 346 19.88 15.26 -1.64
N LEU A 347 19.21 14.96 -2.76
CA LEU A 347 19.69 14.00 -3.75
C LEU A 347 21.04 14.45 -4.34
N ASP A 348 21.15 15.71 -4.74
CA ASP A 348 22.40 16.26 -5.27
C ASP A 348 23.53 16.25 -4.21
N THR A 349 23.22 16.56 -2.96
CA THR A 349 24.18 16.50 -1.85
C THR A 349 24.72 15.07 -1.65
N VAL A 350 23.83 14.08 -1.63
CA VAL A 350 24.20 12.66 -1.50
C VAL A 350 24.97 12.19 -2.72
N ILE A 351 24.45 12.42 -3.94
CA ILE A 351 25.10 12.02 -5.20
C ILE A 351 26.50 12.63 -5.30
N GLY A 352 26.64 13.93 -5.02
CA GLY A 352 27.92 14.63 -5.08
C GLY A 352 28.92 14.08 -4.07
N PHE A 353 28.51 13.89 -2.81
CA PHE A 353 29.37 13.32 -1.77
C PHE A 353 29.90 11.93 -2.14
N PHE A 354 29.02 11.03 -2.59
CA PHE A 354 29.43 9.67 -2.95
C PHE A 354 30.19 9.61 -4.28
N SER A 355 29.85 10.45 -5.26
CA SER A 355 30.59 10.52 -6.53
C SER A 355 32.04 10.93 -6.30
N GLN A 356 32.28 11.95 -5.48
CA GLN A 356 33.64 12.40 -5.13
C GLN A 356 34.43 11.28 -4.42
N ARG A 357 33.79 10.54 -3.51
CA ARG A 357 34.45 9.43 -2.81
C ARG A 357 34.77 8.24 -3.72
N LEU A 358 33.92 7.97 -4.71
CA LEU A 358 34.18 6.94 -5.71
C LEU A 358 35.33 7.35 -6.63
N GLU A 359 35.38 8.60 -7.07
CA GLU A 359 36.50 9.14 -7.85
C GLU A 359 37.83 9.05 -7.08
N GLN A 360 37.83 9.36 -5.78
CA GLN A 360 39.00 9.21 -4.91
C GLN A 360 39.44 7.76 -4.70
N ALA A 361 38.53 6.79 -4.86
CA ALA A 361 38.84 5.38 -4.69
C ALA A 361 39.56 4.78 -5.92
N GLY A 362 39.58 5.48 -7.06
CA GLY A 362 40.24 5.08 -8.30
C GLY A 362 39.27 4.84 -9.46
N SER A 363 39.80 4.68 -10.68
CA SER A 363 39.05 4.22 -11.86
C SER A 363 38.90 2.69 -11.84
N ASP A 364 37.85 2.18 -12.49
CA ASP A 364 37.58 0.72 -12.67
C ASP A 364 37.40 -0.08 -11.37
N LEU A 365 36.58 0.45 -10.45
CA LEU A 365 36.26 -0.21 -9.18
C LEU A 365 35.40 -1.47 -9.39
N SER A 366 35.74 -2.57 -8.71
CA SER A 366 34.86 -3.73 -8.61
C SER A 366 33.58 -3.40 -7.84
N VAL A 367 32.52 -4.19 -8.04
CA VAL A 367 31.24 -3.99 -7.33
C VAL A 367 31.42 -4.07 -5.82
N GLU A 368 32.26 -4.98 -5.34
CA GLU A 368 32.59 -5.13 -3.92
C GLU A 368 33.27 -3.88 -3.37
N ARG A 369 34.19 -3.31 -4.15
CA ARG A 369 34.89 -2.09 -3.75
C ARG A 369 33.96 -0.89 -3.71
N VAL A 370 33.07 -0.75 -4.69
CA VAL A 370 32.03 0.30 -4.70
C VAL A 370 31.14 0.17 -3.47
N GLN A 371 30.67 -1.05 -3.15
CA GLN A 371 29.85 -1.30 -1.97
C GLN A 371 30.58 -0.96 -0.66
N GLU A 372 31.88 -1.24 -0.57
CA GLU A 372 32.69 -0.89 0.59
C GLU A 372 32.82 0.65 0.76
N VAL A 373 33.06 1.37 -0.34
CA VAL A 373 33.12 2.84 -0.34
C VAL A 373 31.77 3.43 0.07
N ILE A 374 30.66 2.89 -0.43
CA ILE A 374 29.30 3.30 -0.07
C ILE A 374 29.05 3.07 1.43
N LYS A 375 29.34 1.88 1.95
CA LYS A 375 29.13 1.57 3.38
C LYS A 375 29.94 2.49 4.29
N LYS A 376 31.20 2.76 3.98
CA LYS A 376 32.04 3.70 4.74
C LYS A 376 31.55 5.15 4.60
N GLY A 377 31.17 5.56 3.40
CA GLY A 377 30.66 6.90 3.13
C GLY A 377 29.32 7.17 3.83
N ALA A 378 28.44 6.18 3.93
CA ALA A 378 27.14 6.30 4.56
C ALA A 378 27.20 6.67 6.05
N VAL A 379 28.23 6.20 6.76
CA VAL A 379 28.49 6.59 8.16
C VAL A 379 29.12 7.99 8.24
N ALA A 380 29.92 8.36 7.25
CA ALA A 380 30.66 9.62 7.21
C ALA A 380 29.88 10.81 6.63
N LEU A 381 28.70 10.58 6.05
CA LEU A 381 27.89 11.63 5.43
C LEU A 381 27.44 12.66 6.50
N PRO A 382 27.77 13.95 6.35
CA PRO A 382 27.30 14.99 7.26
C PRO A 382 25.78 15.21 7.11
N LYS A 383 24.99 14.60 8.00
CA LYS A 383 23.51 14.66 7.95
C LYS A 383 22.97 16.08 8.17
N ASP A 384 23.74 16.96 8.80
CA ASP A 384 23.45 18.38 8.99
C ASP A 384 23.32 19.15 7.67
N ARG A 385 23.93 18.65 6.59
CA ARG A 385 23.80 19.23 5.24
C ARG A 385 22.51 18.85 4.53
N LEU A 386 21.77 17.87 5.04
CA LEU A 386 20.51 17.44 4.47
C LEU A 386 19.38 18.34 4.99
N LYS A 387 18.63 18.91 4.07
CA LYS A 387 17.39 19.62 4.35
C LYS A 387 16.40 18.64 5.01
N LYS A 388 15.75 19.10 6.07
CA LYS A 388 14.67 18.34 6.71
C LYS A 388 13.37 18.56 5.94
N PHE A 389 12.76 17.47 5.50
CA PHE A 389 11.41 17.46 4.96
C PHE A 389 10.42 17.00 6.03
N PRO A 390 9.12 17.32 5.89
CA PRO A 390 8.09 16.74 6.74
C PRO A 390 8.14 15.21 6.73
N GLU A 391 7.78 14.61 7.85
CA GLU A 391 7.64 13.16 7.90
C GLU A 391 6.46 12.71 7.03
N LEU A 392 6.68 11.68 6.24
CA LEU A 392 5.67 11.07 5.40
C LEU A 392 4.81 10.14 6.26
N LYS A 393 3.70 10.68 6.78
CA LYS A 393 2.74 9.95 7.63
C LYS A 393 1.34 10.04 7.05
N PHE A 394 0.89 8.90 6.55
CA PHE A 394 -0.42 8.71 5.97
C PHE A 394 -1.24 7.79 6.85
N LYS A 395 -2.46 8.21 7.15
CA LYS A 395 -3.43 7.40 7.90
C LYS A 395 -4.59 7.02 7.00
N TYR A 396 -5.06 5.79 7.14
CA TYR A 396 -6.33 5.41 6.54
C TYR A 396 -7.47 6.14 7.25
N VAL A 397 -8.37 6.70 6.46
CA VAL A 397 -9.61 7.30 6.94
C VAL A 397 -10.78 6.69 6.16
N GLU A 398 -11.73 6.13 6.88
CA GLU A 398 -12.98 5.63 6.31
C GLU A 398 -13.81 6.82 5.78
N GLU A 399 -14.51 6.64 4.66
CA GLU A 399 -15.38 7.69 4.09
C GLU A 399 -16.58 8.03 5.00
N GLU A 400 -17.30 9.11 4.70
CA GLU A 400 -18.51 9.49 5.45
C GLU A 400 -19.65 8.47 5.30
N GLN A 401 -19.74 7.79 4.15
CA GLN A 401 -20.78 6.80 3.84
C GLN A 401 -20.16 5.44 3.49
N PRO A 402 -19.49 4.76 4.42
CA PRO A 402 -18.81 3.50 4.16
C PRO A 402 -19.77 2.36 3.79
N GLU A 403 -21.04 2.48 4.19
CA GLU A 403 -22.11 1.53 3.84
C GLU A 403 -22.31 1.35 2.33
N ASP A 404 -22.06 2.40 1.53
CA ASP A 404 -22.16 2.35 0.06
C ASP A 404 -21.17 1.34 -0.54
N PHE A 405 -20.05 1.10 0.14
CA PHE A 405 -19.06 0.10 -0.25
C PHE A 405 -19.30 -1.24 0.46
N PHE A 406 -19.40 -1.23 1.79
CA PHE A 406 -19.41 -2.46 2.58
C PHE A 406 -20.70 -3.27 2.44
N ILE A 407 -21.86 -2.63 2.35
CA ILE A 407 -23.13 -3.37 2.24
C ILE A 407 -23.19 -4.15 0.91
N PRO A 408 -22.99 -3.52 -0.26
CA PRO A 408 -22.94 -4.26 -1.53
C PRO A 408 -21.87 -5.37 -1.53
N TYR A 409 -20.68 -5.10 -0.99
CA TYR A 409 -19.60 -6.09 -0.97
C TYR A 409 -19.93 -7.30 -0.08
N VAL A 410 -20.43 -7.09 1.15
CA VAL A 410 -20.82 -8.21 2.03
C VAL A 410 -21.91 -9.06 1.37
N TRP A 411 -22.91 -8.42 0.77
CA TRP A 411 -23.98 -9.15 0.09
C TRP A 411 -23.51 -9.88 -1.18
N SER A 412 -22.53 -9.35 -1.91
CA SER A 412 -21.92 -10.07 -3.03
C SER A 412 -21.17 -11.32 -2.55
N LEU A 413 -20.49 -11.26 -1.39
CA LEU A 413 -19.86 -12.43 -0.78
C LEU A 413 -20.90 -13.48 -0.37
N VAL A 414 -22.03 -13.06 0.20
CA VAL A 414 -23.14 -13.95 0.56
C VAL A 414 -23.75 -14.59 -0.69
N PHE A 415 -23.92 -13.86 -1.78
CA PHE A 415 -24.45 -14.41 -3.02
C PHE A 415 -23.48 -15.42 -3.65
N ASN A 416 -22.18 -15.08 -3.75
CA ASN A 416 -21.17 -15.94 -4.38
C ASN A 416 -20.80 -17.16 -3.53
N SER A 417 -20.88 -17.04 -2.20
CA SER A 417 -20.41 -18.07 -1.26
C SER A 417 -21.54 -18.76 -0.51
N GLY A 418 -22.75 -18.20 -0.45
CA GLY A 418 -23.89 -18.72 0.32
C GLY A 418 -24.45 -20.02 -0.24
N VAL A 419 -23.78 -21.13 0.02
CA VAL A 419 -24.25 -22.45 -0.39
C VAL A 419 -25.56 -22.77 0.34
N GLY A 420 -26.60 -23.08 -0.43
CA GLY A 420 -27.90 -23.56 0.09
C GLY A 420 -29.01 -22.52 0.12
N LEU A 421 -28.74 -21.26 -0.24
CA LEU A 421 -29.77 -20.23 -0.43
C LEU A 421 -29.96 -19.94 -1.92
N TYR A 422 -31.19 -20.04 -2.41
CA TYR A 422 -31.51 -19.66 -3.78
C TYR A 422 -31.74 -18.15 -3.85
N TRP A 423 -30.98 -17.49 -4.72
CA TRP A 423 -31.11 -16.06 -5.01
C TRP A 423 -31.49 -15.90 -6.49
N ASN A 424 -32.54 -15.13 -6.78
CA ASN A 424 -32.86 -14.78 -8.15
C ASN A 424 -31.88 -13.71 -8.65
N SER A 425 -30.93 -14.09 -9.49
CA SER A 425 -29.91 -13.18 -10.04
C SER A 425 -30.49 -11.99 -10.81
N GLN A 426 -31.68 -12.13 -11.41
CA GLN A 426 -32.32 -11.05 -12.16
C GLN A 426 -32.98 -9.99 -11.26
N GLY A 427 -33.16 -10.29 -9.97
CA GLY A 427 -33.76 -9.37 -9.00
C GLY A 427 -32.73 -8.67 -8.11
N ILE A 428 -31.43 -8.85 -8.37
CA ILE A 428 -30.35 -8.22 -7.59
C ILE A 428 -30.07 -6.85 -8.18
N GLU A 429 -30.38 -5.80 -7.42
CA GLU A 429 -30.11 -4.40 -7.77
C GLU A 429 -28.97 -3.79 -6.93
N LEU A 430 -28.57 -4.47 -5.85
CA LEU A 430 -27.66 -3.93 -4.84
C LEU A 430 -26.18 -3.90 -5.28
N PHE A 431 -25.77 -4.83 -6.13
CA PHE A 431 -24.38 -4.93 -6.63
C PHE A 431 -24.37 -5.49 -8.05
N SER A 432 -23.31 -5.17 -8.80
CA SER A 432 -23.09 -5.74 -10.14
C SER A 432 -22.63 -7.19 -10.05
N MET A 433 -23.21 -8.04 -10.89
CA MET A 433 -22.90 -9.48 -10.98
C MET A 433 -21.57 -9.75 -11.69
N ASP A 434 -20.99 -8.74 -12.32
CA ASP A 434 -19.73 -8.85 -13.08
C ASP A 434 -18.48 -8.66 -12.21
N SER A 435 -18.62 -8.66 -10.88
CA SER A 435 -17.51 -8.64 -9.92
C SER A 435 -17.34 -10.03 -9.29
N PRO A 436 -16.65 -10.97 -9.97
CA PRO A 436 -16.40 -12.32 -9.45
C PRO A 436 -15.56 -12.32 -8.17
#